data_AF-A0A937WGW5-F1
#
_entry.id   AF-A0A937WGW5-F1
#
_cell.length_a   1.000
_cell.length_b   1.000
_cell.length_c   1.000
_cell.angle_alpha   90.00
_cell.angle_beta   90.00
_cell.angle_gamma   90.00
#
_symmetry.space_group_name_H-M   'P 1'
#
loop_
_entity.id
_entity.type
_entity.pdbx_description
1 polymer ?
#
loop_
_entity_poly.entity_id
_entity_poly.type
_entity_poly.pdbx_seq_one_letter_code
_entity_poly.pdbx_strand_id
1 'polypeptide(L)' 'MPRIRIPQEHWGEVWMALVGVGSVSLISEEPVYIVSKRHIEVLKEKHLPFELLNSTYKLVGGNVAQAGEKI' A
#
# COMPACT_ATOMS: atom_id res chain seq x y z
N MET A 1 -6.17 8.03 5.97
CA MET A 1 -6.27 6.56 5.87
C MET A 1 -5.28 6.10 4.81
N PRO A 2 -4.40 5.13 5.10
CA PRO A 2 -3.38 4.71 4.15
C PRO A 2 -3.99 4.11 2.89
N ARG A 3 -3.36 4.40 1.75
CA ARG A 3 -3.73 3.88 0.44
C ARG A 3 -2.57 3.06 -0.08
N ILE A 4 -2.86 1.91 -0.67
CA ILE A 4 -1.84 1.06 -1.28
C ILE A 4 -2.20 0.74 -2.72
N ARG A 5 -1.18 0.58 -3.55
CA ARG A 5 -1.28 -0.09 -4.85
C ARG A 5 -0.67 -1.47 -4.71
N ILE A 6 -1.34 -2.44 -5.32
CA ILE A 6 -0.89 -3.84 -5.34
C ILE A 6 -0.28 -4.11 -6.72
N PRO A 7 0.96 -4.61 -6.82
CA PRO A 7 1.53 -5.03 -8.10
C PRO A 7 0.76 -6.23 -8.64
N GLN A 8 0.44 -6.20 -9.94
CA GLN A 8 -0.42 -7.19 -10.58
C GLN A 8 0.10 -8.63 -10.45
N GLU A 9 1.42 -8.80 -10.49
CA GLU A 9 2.10 -10.10 -10.37
C GLU A 9 1.87 -10.79 -9.02
N HIS A 10 1.64 -10.02 -7.96
CA HIS A 10 1.43 -10.52 -6.60
C HIS A 10 0.02 -10.25 -6.08
N TRP A 11 -0.90 -9.90 -6.97
CA TRP A 11 -2.23 -9.43 -6.57
C TRP A 11 -2.97 -10.46 -5.72
N GLY A 12 -2.94 -11.73 -6.11
CA GLY A 12 -3.63 -12.80 -5.38
C GLY A 12 -3.13 -12.98 -3.95
N GLU A 13 -1.81 -13.03 -3.74
CA GLU A 13 -1.22 -13.25 -2.43
C GLU A 13 -1.45 -12.06 -1.49
N VAL A 14 -1.25 -10.85 -2.01
CA VAL A 14 -1.49 -9.60 -1.28
C VAL A 14 -2.96 -9.46 -0.94
N TRP A 15 -3.86 -9.74 -1.90
CA TRP A 15 -5.30 -9.68 -1.67
C TRP A 15 -5.76 -10.64 -0.58
N MET A 16 -5.30 -11.89 -0.61
CA MET A 16 -5.62 -12.90 0.41
C MET A 16 -5.15 -12.48 1.80
N ALA A 17 -3.96 -11.90 1.92
CA ALA A 17 -3.47 -11.37 3.18
C ALA A 17 -4.31 -10.19 3.68
N LEU A 18 -4.79 -9.33 2.79
CA LEU A 18 -5.62 -8.19 3.14
C LEU A 18 -7.01 -8.61 3.63
N VAL A 19 -7.74 -9.41 2.86
CA VAL A 19 -9.10 -9.84 3.21
C VAL A 19 -9.13 -10.73 4.45
N GLY A 20 -8.03 -11.42 4.76
CA GLY A 20 -7.87 -12.17 6.01
C GLY A 20 -7.77 -11.29 7.26
N VAL A 21 -7.42 -10.01 7.11
CA VAL A 21 -7.33 -9.04 8.21
C VAL A 21 -8.65 -8.27 8.39
N GLY A 22 -9.29 -7.88 7.29
CA GLY A 22 -10.54 -7.13 7.32
C GLY A 22 -10.95 -6.58 5.96
N SER A 23 -11.97 -5.72 5.98
CA SER A 23 -12.49 -5.10 4.76
C SER A 23 -11.50 -4.08 4.18
N VAL A 24 -11.38 -4.10 2.86
CA VAL A 24 -10.60 -3.13 2.06
C VAL A 24 -11.51 -2.47 1.02
N SER A 25 -11.21 -1.22 0.66
CA SER A 25 -12.02 -0.46 -0.31
C SER A 25 -11.20 -0.08 -1.53
N LEU A 26 -11.64 -0.52 -2.72
CA LEU A 26 -11.09 -0.03 -3.99
C LEU A 26 -11.58 1.41 -4.22
N ILE A 27 -10.66 2.32 -4.57
CA ILE A 27 -10.96 3.75 -4.69
C ILE A 27 -10.54 4.38 -6.02
N SER A 28 -10.02 3.59 -6.96
CA SER A 28 -9.62 4.06 -8.28
C SER A 28 -9.82 2.96 -9.32
N GLU A 29 -9.77 3.33 -10.61
CA GLU A 29 -9.76 2.39 -11.74
C GLU A 29 -8.42 1.64 -11.81
N GLU A 30 -7.34 2.26 -11.34
CA GLU A 30 -6.10 1.55 -11.02
C GLU A 30 -6.26 0.78 -9.70
N PRO A 31 -5.57 -0.36 -9.50
CA PRO A 31 -5.73 -1.23 -8.32
C PRO A 31 -5.18 -0.58 -7.03
N VAL A 32 -5.92 0.42 -6.55
CA VAL A 32 -5.62 1.28 -5.41
C VAL A 32 -6.65 1.08 -4.32
N TYR A 33 -6.19 0.65 -3.15
CA TYR A 33 -7.02 0.23 -2.05
C TYR A 33 -6.79 1.11 -0.82
N ILE A 34 -7.86 1.56 -0.17
CA ILE A 34 -7.80 2.07 1.20
C ILE A 34 -7.71 0.89 2.15
N VAL A 35 -6.72 0.94 3.04
CA VAL A 35 -6.47 -0.09 4.03
C VAL A 35 -6.27 0.54 5.42
N SER A 36 -6.32 -0.28 6.46
CA SER A 36 -5.99 0.12 7.84
C SER A 36 -4.50 -0.06 8.13
N LYS A 37 -3.99 0.53 9.22
CA LYS A 37 -2.58 0.33 9.65
C LYS A 37 -2.23 -1.15 9.87
N ARG A 38 -3.15 -1.93 10.45
CA ARG A 38 -3.00 -3.37 10.68
C ARG A 38 -2.76 -4.17 9.39
N HIS A 39 -3.40 -3.78 8.29
CA HIS A 39 -3.17 -4.40 6.99
C HIS A 39 -1.73 -4.19 6.52
N ILE A 40 -1.17 -2.99 6.72
CA ILE A 40 0.21 -2.68 6.37
C ILE A 40 1.19 -3.50 7.22
N GLU A 41 0.90 -3.68 8.51
CA GLU A 41 1.73 -4.51 9.40
C GLU A 41 1.78 -5.95 8.90
N VAL A 42 0.63 -6.55 8.59
CA VAL A 42 0.58 -7.92 8.06
C VAL A 42 1.31 -8.07 6.73
N LEU A 43 1.19 -7.09 5.83
CA LEU A 43 1.94 -7.12 4.57
C LEU A 43 3.45 -7.05 4.81
N LYS A 44 3.91 -6.25 5.77
CA LYS A 44 5.33 -6.16 6.16
C LYS A 44 5.82 -7.46 6.81
N GLU A 45 5.06 -8.02 7.76
CA GLU A 45 5.40 -9.27 8.46
C GLU A 45 5.50 -10.44 7.48
N LYS A 46 4.64 -10.46 6.47
CA LYS A 46 4.65 -11.49 5.42
C LYS A 46 5.60 -11.20 4.26
N HIS A 47 6.37 -10.11 4.33
CA HIS A 47 7.26 -9.65 3.25
C HIS A 47 6.56 -9.55 1.88
N LEU A 48 5.27 -9.19 1.89
CA LEU A 48 4.47 -9.09 0.67
C LEU A 48 4.70 -7.73 0.00
N PRO A 49 4.78 -7.68 -1.34
CA PRO A 49 5.04 -6.45 -2.05
C PRO A 49 3.79 -5.56 -2.11
N PHE A 50 3.95 -4.29 -1.76
CA PHE A 50 2.92 -3.27 -1.92
C PHE A 50 3.58 -1.90 -2.09
N GLU A 51 2.89 -1.00 -2.78
CA GLU A 51 3.30 0.40 -2.89
C GLU A 51 2.39 1.25 -2.01
N LEU A 52 2.95 1.94 -1.02
CA LEU A 52 2.19 2.85 -0.18
C LEU A 52 2.03 4.20 -0.89
N LEU A 53 0.79 4.50 -1.28
CA LEU A 53 0.42 5.77 -1.88
C LEU A 53 0.16 6.78 -0.77
N ASN A 54 1.20 7.50 -0.37
CA ASN A 54 1.01 8.61 0.55
C ASN A 54 0.42 9.81 -0.20
N SER A 55 -0.51 10.54 0.42
CA SER A 55 -1.11 11.73 -0.21
C SER A 55 -0.11 12.85 -0.55
N THR A 56 1.18 12.73 -0.20
CA THR A 56 2.21 13.72 -0.60
C THR A 56 3.65 13.16 -0.69
N TYR A 57 3.89 11.88 -0.98
CA TYR A 57 5.23 11.47 -1.43
C TYR A 57 5.25 10.09 -2.11
N LYS A 58 5.97 10.03 -3.23
CA LYS A 58 6.36 8.81 -3.94
C LYS A 58 7.43 8.09 -3.11
N LEU A 59 7.14 6.89 -2.63
CA LEU A 59 8.16 5.98 -2.14
C LEU A 59 8.58 5.07 -3.30
N VAL A 60 9.66 5.45 -3.98
CA VAL A 60 10.35 4.56 -4.91
C VAL A 60 11.46 3.86 -4.13
N GLY A 61 11.34 2.55 -3.97
CA GLY A 61 12.40 1.60 -3.59
C GLY A 61 13.49 2.13 -2.63
N GLY A 62 13.30 1.87 -1.34
CA GLY A 62 14.44 1.64 -0.43
C GLY A 62 15.35 2.83 -0.10
N ASN A 63 15.00 4.08 -0.38
CA ASN A 63 15.64 5.25 0.23
C ASN A 63 14.62 6.38 0.45
N VAL A 64 14.51 6.84 1.70
CA VAL A 64 13.64 7.93 2.10
C VAL A 64 14.23 9.27 1.64
N ALA A 65 13.82 9.77 0.48
CA ALA A 65 14.06 11.15 0.09
C ALA A 65 12.82 11.99 0.43
N GLN A 66 12.93 12.83 1.46
CA GLN A 66 11.97 13.85 1.83
C GLN A 66 11.97 14.92 0.72
N ALA A 67 10.95 14.91 -0.16
CA ALA A 67 10.76 15.99 -1.12
C ALA A 67 10.32 17.24 -0.35
N GLY A 68 11.17 18.26 -0.39
CA GLY A 68 11.03 19.50 0.36
C GLY A 68 9.74 20.25 0.05
N GLU A 69 9.11 20.72 1.12
CA GLU A 69 8.20 21.84 1.13
C GLU A 69 9.00 23.09 0.73
N LYS A 70 8.77 23.62 -0.48
CA LYS A 70 9.17 24.98 -0.82
C LYS A 70 7.94 25.88 -0.66
N ILE A 71 8.00 26.71 0.38
CA ILE A 71 7.26 27.96 0.55
C ILE A 71 7.58 28.93 -0.59
#